data_AF-A0A3D4T367-F1
#
_entry.id   AF-A0A3D4T367-F1
#
_cell.length_a   1.000
_cell.length_b   1.000
_cell.length_c   1.000
_cell.angle_alpha   90.00
_cell.angle_beta   90.00
_cell.angle_gamma   90.00
#
_symmetry.space_group_name_H-M   'P 1'
#
loop_
_entity.id
_entity.type
_entity.pdbx_description
1 polymer ?
#
loop_
_entity_poly.entity_id
_entity_poly.type
_entity_poly.pdbx_seq_one_letter_code
_entity_poly.pdbx_strand_id
1 'polypeptide(L)'
;AELINTVFSEGTDNAAYDLSPDGAQELNGRIKLVDNIYYFSYSYLTTETSSLTGNQVPKSGTLPVLIPTAYLMGRYSTNTKSDFKIDETWLPNDGLVNVVSARYPIGDEYQEYDAENIVKGKWNVMPTLPGDHGTVIGMNRSAEETHSFYDTLIKMIDSQPRDKKYYIF
;
A
#
# COMPACT_ATOMS: atom_id res chain seq x y z
N ALA A 1 23.55 7.20 10.13
CA ALA A 1 24.03 7.47 8.76
C ALA A 1 24.83 6.29 8.23
N GLU A 2 25.84 5.82 8.97
CA GLU A 2 26.72 4.71 8.55
C GLU A 2 26.00 3.37 8.32
N LEU A 3 25.14 2.95 9.27
CA LEU A 3 24.34 1.71 9.12
C LEU A 3 23.40 1.70 7.90
N ILE A 4 22.81 2.85 7.57
CA ILE A 4 21.90 2.99 6.42
C ILE A 4 22.71 2.91 5.12
N ASN A 5 23.89 3.55 5.07
CA ASN A 5 24.77 3.47 3.92
C ASN A 5 25.24 2.03 3.67
N THR A 6 25.54 1.27 4.72
CA THR A 6 25.92 -0.14 4.62
C THR A 6 24.84 -0.97 3.93
N VAL A 7 23.57 -0.86 4.37
CA VAL A 7 22.44 -1.60 3.77
C VAL A 7 22.27 -1.30 2.28
N PHE A 8 22.40 -0.04 1.87
CA PHE A 8 22.32 0.33 0.45
C PHE A 8 23.60 0.03 -0.36
N SER A 9 24.73 -0.27 0.31
CA SER A 9 26.00 -0.58 -0.35
C SER A 9 26.31 -2.07 -0.49
N GLU A 10 25.61 -2.93 0.26
CA GLU A 10 25.91 -4.38 0.36
C GLU A 10 25.12 -5.28 -0.60
N GLY A 11 24.45 -4.70 -1.60
CA GLY A 11 23.77 -5.45 -2.67
C GLY A 11 22.25 -5.27 -2.68
N THR A 12 21.55 -6.17 -3.38
CA THR A 12 20.10 -6.09 -3.64
C THR A 12 19.26 -7.05 -2.81
N ASP A 13 19.87 -7.96 -2.05
CA ASP A 13 19.17 -8.95 -1.21
C ASP A 13 18.84 -8.35 0.18
N ASN A 14 18.00 -7.32 0.19
CA ASN A 14 17.54 -6.69 1.42
C ASN A 14 16.23 -5.92 1.22
N ALA A 15 15.49 -5.75 2.32
CA ALA A 15 14.21 -5.05 2.31
C ALA A 15 14.31 -3.59 1.84
N ALA A 16 15.45 -2.91 2.04
CA ALA A 16 15.59 -1.52 1.60
C ALA A 16 15.64 -1.41 0.07
N TYR A 17 16.27 -2.39 -0.61
CA TYR A 17 16.22 -2.51 -2.06
C TYR A 17 14.81 -2.88 -2.54
N ASP A 18 14.19 -3.92 -1.97
CA ASP A 18 12.87 -4.39 -2.38
C ASP A 18 11.75 -3.37 -2.15
N LEU A 19 11.90 -2.48 -1.15
CA LEU A 19 10.97 -1.36 -0.89
C LEU A 19 11.23 -0.13 -1.76
N SER A 20 12.35 -0.09 -2.50
CA SER A 20 12.59 0.99 -3.48
C SER A 20 11.70 0.81 -4.71
N PRO A 21 11.33 1.88 -5.43
CA PRO A 21 10.54 1.76 -6.65
C PRO A 21 11.18 0.84 -7.71
N ASP A 22 12.50 0.91 -7.88
CA ASP A 22 13.25 0.07 -8.83
C ASP A 22 13.25 -1.41 -8.41
N GLY A 23 13.52 -1.71 -7.14
CA GLY A 23 13.51 -3.09 -6.62
C GLY A 23 12.10 -3.70 -6.64
N ALA A 24 11.07 -2.93 -6.28
CA ALA A 24 9.69 -3.36 -6.41
C ALA A 24 9.30 -3.62 -7.87
N GLN A 25 9.76 -2.80 -8.83
CA GLN A 25 9.54 -3.04 -10.25
C GLN A 25 10.21 -4.34 -10.72
N GLU A 26 11.43 -4.61 -10.26
CA GLU A 26 12.14 -5.87 -10.54
C GLU A 26 11.37 -7.08 -9.98
N LEU A 27 10.91 -7.00 -8.73
CA LEU A 27 10.09 -8.04 -8.10
C LEU A 27 8.78 -8.28 -8.86
N ASN A 28 8.07 -7.22 -9.26
CA ASN A 28 6.85 -7.32 -10.07
C ASN A 28 7.12 -7.95 -11.44
N GLY A 29 8.34 -7.86 -11.96
CA GLY A 29 8.78 -8.58 -13.15
C GLY A 29 8.81 -10.10 -12.98
N ARG A 30 9.02 -10.58 -11.75
CA ARG A 30 9.23 -12.01 -11.40
C ARG A 30 8.01 -12.66 -10.77
N ILE A 31 7.32 -11.95 -9.88
CA ILE A 31 6.14 -12.43 -9.15
C ILE A 31 4.90 -12.02 -9.94
N LYS A 32 4.03 -12.99 -10.24
CA LYS A 32 2.84 -12.79 -11.07
C LYS A 32 1.58 -13.25 -10.36
N LEU A 33 0.45 -12.69 -10.80
CA LEU A 33 -0.88 -13.13 -10.44
C LEU A 33 -1.07 -14.63 -10.76
N VAL A 34 -1.85 -15.30 -9.92
CA VAL A 34 -2.28 -16.68 -10.13
C VAL A 34 -3.78 -16.69 -10.37
N ASP A 35 -4.20 -17.24 -11.51
CA ASP A 35 -5.58 -17.18 -12.02
C ASP A 35 -6.65 -17.60 -11.01
N ASN A 36 -6.35 -18.55 -10.12
CA ASN A 36 -7.30 -19.12 -9.18
C ASN A 36 -7.21 -18.56 -7.75
N ILE A 37 -6.49 -17.45 -7.55
CA ILE A 37 -6.34 -16.77 -6.24
C ILE A 37 -7.13 -15.45 -6.24
N TYR A 38 -7.84 -15.18 -5.15
CA TYR A 38 -8.40 -13.85 -4.90
C TYR A 38 -7.31 -12.94 -4.32
N TYR A 39 -7.17 -11.74 -4.89
CA TYR A 39 -6.28 -10.70 -4.37
C TYR A 39 -7.13 -9.51 -3.92
N PHE A 40 -6.84 -8.98 -2.73
CA PHE A 40 -7.47 -7.79 -2.17
C PHE A 40 -6.38 -6.85 -1.67
N SER A 41 -6.57 -5.56 -1.86
CA SER A 41 -5.62 -4.53 -1.42
C SER A 41 -6.33 -3.39 -0.73
N TYR A 42 -5.78 -2.95 0.39
CA TYR A 42 -6.23 -1.79 1.13
C TYR A 42 -5.14 -0.72 1.11
N SER A 43 -5.53 0.51 0.83
CA SER A 43 -4.64 1.67 0.89
C SER A 43 -5.17 2.67 1.91
N TYR A 44 -4.26 3.39 2.55
CA TYR A 44 -4.59 4.43 3.53
C TYR A 44 -4.06 5.78 3.07
N LEU A 45 -4.74 6.86 3.49
CA LEU A 45 -4.34 8.23 3.19
C LEU A 45 -4.41 9.09 4.45
N THR A 46 -3.25 9.58 4.89
CA THR A 46 -3.12 10.47 6.05
C THR A 46 -2.76 11.90 5.66
N THR A 47 -2.61 12.17 4.37
CA THR A 47 -2.22 13.48 3.84
C THR A 47 -3.39 14.18 3.14
N GLU A 48 -3.26 15.50 2.97
CA GLU A 48 -4.16 16.34 2.18
C GLU A 48 -3.39 17.39 1.38
N THR A 49 -3.99 17.84 0.28
CA THR A 49 -3.38 18.86 -0.58
C THR A 49 -3.34 20.21 0.14
N SER A 50 -2.15 20.76 0.29
CA SER A 50 -1.95 22.13 0.77
C SER A 50 -2.39 23.13 -0.29
N SER A 51 -3.41 23.94 0.02
CA SER A 51 -3.87 25.02 -0.87
C SER A 51 -2.80 26.07 -1.19
N LEU A 52 -1.71 26.13 -0.41
CA LEU A 52 -0.60 27.08 -0.63
C LEU A 52 0.44 26.56 -1.63
N THR A 53 0.73 25.25 -1.59
CA THR A 53 1.88 24.70 -2.32
C THR A 53 1.50 23.63 -3.35
N GLY A 54 0.28 23.12 -3.33
CA GLY A 54 -0.13 21.96 -4.13
C GLY A 54 0.44 20.61 -3.65
N ASN A 55 1.40 20.64 -2.73
CA ASN A 55 1.99 19.44 -2.12
C ASN A 55 1.05 18.81 -1.09
N GLN A 56 1.29 17.54 -0.78
CA GLN A 56 0.58 16.81 0.27
C GLN A 56 1.22 17.09 1.64
N VAL A 57 0.38 17.33 2.65
CA VAL A 57 0.79 17.56 4.04
C VAL A 57 0.02 16.63 4.97
N PRO A 58 0.63 16.11 6.06
CA PRO A 58 -0.05 15.20 6.99
C PRO A 58 -1.19 15.91 7.72
N LYS A 59 -2.28 15.17 7.93
CA LYS A 59 -3.44 15.58 8.72
C LYS A 59 -3.09 15.58 10.20
N SER A 60 -3.86 16.31 11.00
CA SER A 60 -3.64 16.42 12.46
C SER A 60 -3.68 15.08 13.20
N GLY A 61 -4.36 14.08 12.65
CA GLY A 61 -4.47 12.73 13.22
C GLY A 61 -3.34 11.77 12.86
N THR A 62 -2.36 12.19 12.06
CA THR A 62 -1.19 11.36 11.69
C THR A 62 -0.32 11.09 12.92
N LEU A 63 0.08 9.83 13.12
CA LEU A 63 1.05 9.43 14.14
C LEU A 63 2.30 10.32 14.07
N PRO A 64 2.76 10.92 15.21
CA PRO A 64 3.85 11.89 15.19
C PRO A 64 5.15 11.40 14.54
N VAL A 65 5.47 10.12 14.70
CA VAL A 65 6.65 9.49 14.10
C VAL A 65 6.60 9.44 12.57
N LEU A 66 5.39 9.47 11.98
CA LEU A 66 5.16 9.40 10.53
C LEU A 66 5.08 10.77 9.86
N ILE A 67 4.99 11.86 10.63
CA ILE A 67 4.88 13.22 10.09
C ILE A 67 6.06 13.58 9.17
N PRO A 68 7.34 13.34 9.53
CA PRO A 68 8.46 13.72 8.69
C PRO A 68 8.45 13.03 7.32
N THR A 69 8.21 11.72 7.29
CA THR A 69 8.15 10.92 6.06
C THR A 69 6.93 11.26 5.20
N ALA A 70 5.78 11.54 5.83
CA ALA A 70 4.59 12.02 5.13
C ALA A 70 4.85 13.32 4.34
N TYR A 71 5.56 14.27 4.96
CA TYR A 71 5.96 15.52 4.31
C TYR A 71 6.97 15.31 3.18
N LEU A 72 7.94 14.42 3.36
CA LEU A 72 8.97 14.15 2.34
C LEU A 72 8.34 13.53 1.09
N MET A 73 7.54 12.48 1.25
CA MET A 73 6.82 11.86 0.14
C MET A 73 5.83 12.83 -0.50
N GLY A 74 5.13 13.63 0.31
CA GLY A 74 4.13 14.59 -0.15
C GLY A 74 4.67 15.74 -1.00
N ARG A 75 5.99 15.83 -1.21
CA ARG A 75 6.68 16.82 -2.06
C ARG A 75 7.55 16.19 -3.14
N TYR A 76 7.71 14.87 -3.15
CA TYR A 76 8.61 14.18 -4.06
C TYR A 76 7.85 13.74 -5.33
N SER A 77 7.59 14.68 -6.23
CA SER A 77 6.88 14.45 -7.51
C SER A 77 7.82 14.24 -8.69
N THR A 78 9.11 14.05 -8.47
CA THR A 78 10.08 13.80 -9.54
C THR A 78 11.17 12.90 -9.00
N ASN A 79 11.40 11.78 -9.69
CA ASN A 79 12.47 10.90 -9.31
C ASN A 79 13.82 11.47 -9.74
N THR A 80 14.71 11.68 -8.78
CA THR A 80 16.07 12.21 -9.01
C THR A 80 17.15 11.13 -8.84
N LYS A 81 16.75 9.88 -8.60
CA LYS A 81 17.65 8.76 -8.25
C LYS A 81 17.71 7.67 -9.30
N SER A 82 16.65 7.48 -10.08
CA SER A 82 16.55 6.48 -11.13
C SER A 82 15.56 6.91 -12.22
N ASP A 83 15.46 6.12 -13.28
CA ASP A 83 14.52 6.34 -14.39
C ASP A 83 13.08 5.92 -14.06
N PHE A 84 12.85 5.32 -12.89
CA PHE A 84 11.50 4.98 -12.44
C PHE A 84 10.65 6.26 -12.34
N LYS A 85 9.52 6.31 -13.05
CA LYS A 85 8.68 7.51 -13.14
C LYS A 85 7.95 7.76 -11.81
N ILE A 86 8.23 8.91 -11.21
CA ILE A 86 7.47 9.49 -10.10
C ILE A 86 6.94 10.84 -10.56
N ASP A 87 5.65 11.06 -10.36
CA ASP A 87 4.91 12.30 -10.67
C ASP A 87 3.97 12.66 -9.50
N GLU A 88 3.10 13.66 -9.69
CA GLU A 88 2.21 14.15 -8.64
C GLU A 88 1.25 13.09 -8.09
N THR A 89 1.00 12.01 -8.83
CA THR A 89 0.15 10.90 -8.37
C THR A 89 0.76 10.12 -7.20
N TRP A 90 2.07 10.26 -6.97
CA TRP A 90 2.77 9.65 -5.85
C TRP A 90 2.66 10.45 -4.56
N LEU A 91 2.26 11.73 -4.60
CA LEU A 91 2.28 12.56 -3.40
C LEU A 91 1.35 12.05 -2.27
N PRO A 92 0.11 11.59 -2.55
CA PRO A 92 -0.79 11.10 -1.50
C PRO A 92 -0.20 9.86 -0.83
N ASN A 93 -0.13 9.86 0.51
CA ASN A 93 0.53 8.80 1.28
C ASN A 93 -0.06 8.62 2.69
N ASP A 94 0.25 7.48 3.30
CA ASP A 94 -0.12 7.10 4.68
C ASP A 94 0.96 7.41 5.72
N GLY A 95 2.02 8.11 5.32
CA GLY A 95 3.18 8.40 6.16
C GLY A 95 4.35 7.44 5.99
N LEU A 96 4.22 6.28 5.37
CA LEU A 96 5.35 5.42 4.95
C LEU A 96 5.28 4.96 3.49
N VAL A 97 4.08 4.88 2.91
CA VAL A 97 3.85 4.36 1.55
C VAL A 97 2.92 5.29 0.79
N ASN A 98 3.22 5.51 -0.50
CA ASN A 98 2.37 6.27 -1.41
C ASN A 98 1.09 5.48 -1.73
N VAL A 99 -0.07 6.16 -1.77
CA VAL A 99 -1.37 5.53 -2.05
C VAL A 99 -1.34 4.77 -3.37
N VAL A 100 -0.76 5.38 -4.43
CA VAL A 100 -0.67 4.76 -5.75
C VAL A 100 0.05 3.40 -5.71
N SER A 101 1.07 3.27 -4.85
CA SER A 101 1.85 2.04 -4.70
C SER A 101 1.15 0.98 -3.83
N ALA A 102 0.30 1.39 -2.89
CA ALA A 102 -0.41 0.47 -2.00
C ALA A 102 -1.68 -0.15 -2.64
N ARG A 103 -2.14 0.40 -3.78
CA ARG A 103 -3.35 -0.07 -4.45
C ARG A 103 -3.14 -1.42 -5.13
N TYR A 104 -2.07 -1.60 -5.89
CA TYR A 104 -1.71 -2.86 -6.57
C TYR A 104 -0.32 -2.71 -7.21
N PRO A 105 0.38 -3.81 -7.53
CA PRO A 105 1.62 -3.79 -8.30
C PRO A 105 1.43 -3.18 -9.69
N ILE A 106 2.27 -2.21 -10.07
CA ILE A 106 2.16 -1.55 -11.38
C ILE A 106 2.30 -2.59 -12.50
N GLY A 107 1.30 -2.63 -13.38
CA GLY A 107 1.23 -3.55 -14.53
C GLY A 107 0.39 -4.80 -14.29
N ASP A 108 -0.01 -5.10 -13.05
CA ASP A 108 -0.95 -6.18 -12.75
C ASP A 108 -2.38 -5.84 -13.18
N GLU A 109 -3.17 -6.87 -13.52
CA GLU A 109 -4.61 -6.69 -13.69
C GLU A 109 -5.27 -6.34 -12.35
N TYR A 110 -6.21 -5.40 -12.39
CA TYR A 110 -6.99 -5.00 -11.24
C TYR A 110 -8.41 -4.59 -11.64
N GLN A 111 -9.28 -4.50 -10.64
CA GLN A 111 -10.56 -3.83 -10.69
C GLN A 111 -10.80 -3.08 -9.37
N GLU A 112 -11.58 -2.02 -9.40
CA GLU A 112 -12.12 -1.46 -8.15
C GLU A 112 -13.01 -2.51 -7.49
N TYR A 113 -13.00 -2.58 -6.17
CA TYR A 113 -13.78 -3.55 -5.43
C TYR A 113 -15.27 -3.35 -5.67
N ASP A 114 -15.92 -4.42 -6.12
CA ASP A 114 -17.36 -4.55 -6.26
C ASP A 114 -17.81 -5.80 -5.50
N ALA A 115 -18.64 -5.62 -4.47
CA ALA A 115 -19.09 -6.70 -3.62
C ALA A 115 -19.94 -7.74 -4.36
N GLU A 116 -20.56 -7.37 -5.49
CA GLU A 116 -21.36 -8.26 -6.32
C GLU A 116 -20.52 -9.00 -7.36
N ASN A 117 -19.29 -8.54 -7.61
CA ASN A 117 -18.41 -9.07 -8.65
C ASN A 117 -16.94 -9.11 -8.19
N ILE A 118 -16.62 -10.06 -7.31
CA ILE A 118 -15.25 -10.30 -6.85
C ILE A 118 -14.56 -11.34 -7.75
N VAL A 119 -13.40 -11.00 -8.29
CA VAL A 119 -12.74 -11.78 -9.36
C VAL A 119 -11.40 -12.35 -8.90
N LYS A 120 -11.10 -13.59 -9.31
CA LYS A 120 -9.79 -14.26 -9.10
C LYS A 120 -8.79 -13.86 -10.19
N GLY A 121 -7.50 -14.00 -9.92
CA GLY A 121 -6.44 -13.73 -10.90
C GLY A 121 -6.21 -12.25 -11.17
N LYS A 122 -6.81 -11.35 -10.37
CA LYS A 122 -6.56 -9.90 -10.42
C LYS A 122 -6.82 -9.26 -9.05
N TRP A 123 -6.30 -8.07 -8.85
CA TRP A 123 -6.50 -7.29 -7.62
C TRP A 123 -7.91 -6.70 -7.54
N ASN A 124 -8.64 -7.01 -6.47
CA ASN A 124 -9.89 -6.35 -6.09
C ASN A 124 -9.52 -5.19 -5.15
N VAL A 125 -9.37 -4.00 -5.73
CA VAL A 125 -8.77 -2.84 -5.06
C VAL A 125 -9.81 -2.14 -4.20
N MET A 126 -9.61 -2.15 -2.90
CA MET A 126 -10.55 -1.55 -1.96
C MET A 126 -10.48 -0.01 -2.03
N PRO A 127 -11.57 0.69 -1.67
CA PRO A 127 -11.53 2.15 -1.51
C PRO A 127 -10.40 2.57 -0.57
N THR A 128 -9.71 3.66 -0.90
CA THR A 128 -8.67 4.22 -0.02
C THR A 128 -9.32 4.73 1.27
N LEU A 129 -8.82 4.25 2.41
CA LEU A 129 -9.36 4.55 3.72
C LEU A 129 -8.62 5.73 4.39
N PRO A 130 -9.30 6.50 5.25
CA PRO A 130 -8.64 7.52 6.05
C PRO A 130 -7.76 6.87 7.14
N GLY A 131 -6.52 7.31 7.25
CA GLY A 131 -5.60 6.83 8.27
C GLY A 131 -4.15 6.88 7.83
N ASP A 132 -3.26 6.71 8.80
CA ASP A 132 -1.83 6.51 8.55
C ASP A 132 -1.46 5.03 8.54
N HIS A 133 -0.19 4.74 8.28
CA HIS A 133 0.33 3.38 8.18
C HIS A 133 0.07 2.52 9.42
N GLY A 134 -0.02 3.13 10.61
CA GLY A 134 -0.29 2.43 11.86
C GLY A 134 -1.76 2.08 12.06
N THR A 135 -2.67 2.72 11.32
CA THR A 135 -4.12 2.60 11.50
C THR A 135 -4.60 1.15 11.32
N VAL A 136 -4.13 0.46 10.28
CA VAL A 136 -4.57 -0.91 9.95
C VAL A 136 -4.15 -1.96 10.99
N ILE A 137 -3.10 -1.65 11.76
CA ILE A 137 -2.61 -2.51 12.86
C ILE A 137 -3.06 -2.01 14.24
N GLY A 138 -4.01 -1.08 14.28
CA GLY A 138 -4.65 -0.59 15.51
C GLY A 138 -3.87 0.50 16.26
N MET A 139 -2.81 1.06 15.68
CA MET A 139 -2.15 2.22 16.29
C MET A 139 -3.02 3.47 16.10
N ASN A 140 -3.16 4.26 17.16
CA ASN A 140 -4.03 5.46 17.19
C ASN A 140 -5.50 5.17 16.82
N ARG A 141 -5.97 3.94 17.09
CA ARG A 141 -7.35 3.49 16.91
C ARG A 141 -7.83 2.75 18.13
N SER A 142 -9.15 2.69 18.32
CA SER A 142 -9.74 1.85 19.34
C SER A 142 -9.63 0.37 18.97
N ALA A 143 -9.67 -0.49 19.99
CA ALA A 143 -9.78 -1.93 19.80
C ALA A 143 -11.04 -2.30 19.00
N GLU A 144 -12.15 -1.58 19.22
CA GLU A 144 -13.41 -1.79 18.52
C GLU A 144 -13.33 -1.47 17.03
N GLU A 145 -12.75 -0.31 16.66
CA GLU A 145 -12.54 0.05 15.25
C GLU A 145 -11.67 -0.97 14.53
N THR A 146 -10.56 -1.37 15.17
CA THR A 146 -9.63 -2.36 14.62
C THR A 146 -10.31 -3.72 14.46
N HIS A 147 -11.02 -4.17 15.48
CA HIS A 147 -11.78 -5.43 15.46
C HIS A 147 -12.85 -5.41 14.37
N SER A 148 -13.62 -4.32 14.25
CA SER A 148 -14.67 -4.17 13.24
C SER A 148 -14.13 -4.26 11.81
N PHE A 149 -12.96 -3.64 11.55
CA PHE A 149 -12.28 -3.75 10.26
C PHE A 149 -11.93 -5.21 9.92
N TYR A 150 -11.26 -5.92 10.84
CA TYR A 150 -10.85 -7.30 10.60
C TYR A 150 -12.03 -8.27 10.55
N ASP A 151 -13.07 -8.09 11.36
CA ASP A 151 -14.30 -8.88 11.30
C ASP A 151 -14.98 -8.73 9.92
N THR A 152 -15.05 -7.50 9.40
CA THR A 152 -15.58 -7.24 8.05
C THR A 152 -14.73 -7.90 6.97
N LEU A 153 -13.40 -7.76 7.05
CA LEU A 153 -12.45 -8.37 6.10
C LEU A 153 -12.60 -9.90 6.08
N ILE A 154 -12.61 -10.54 7.25
CA ILE A 154 -12.69 -12.00 7.38
C ILE A 154 -14.05 -12.50 6.86
N LYS A 155 -15.16 -11.85 7.20
CA LYS A 155 -16.48 -12.20 6.68
C LYS A 155 -16.55 -12.09 5.16
N MET A 156 -15.92 -11.08 4.57
CA MET A 156 -15.82 -10.93 3.12
C MET A 156 -15.00 -12.07 2.50
N ILE A 157 -13.86 -12.44 3.08
CA ILE A 157 -13.03 -13.55 2.57
C ILE A 157 -13.77 -14.90 2.73
N ASP A 158 -14.48 -15.10 3.83
CA ASP A 158 -15.25 -16.31 4.13
C ASP A 158 -16.46 -16.50 3.22
N SER A 159 -17.04 -15.40 2.70
CA SER A 159 -18.17 -15.47 1.78
C SER A 159 -17.78 -15.86 0.35
N GLN A 160 -16.49 -15.84 0.01
CA GLN A 160 -16.05 -16.13 -1.36
C GLN A 160 -16.23 -17.61 -1.71
N PRO A 161 -16.66 -17.93 -2.96
CA PRO A 161 -16.75 -19.31 -3.42
C PRO A 161 -15.41 -20.04 -3.35
N ARG A 162 -15.40 -21.18 -2.67
CA ARG A 162 -14.21 -22.03 -2.51
C ARG A 162 -14.34 -23.29 -3.33
N ASP A 163 -13.24 -23.71 -3.94
CA ASP A 163 -13.19 -25.00 -4.64
C ASP A 163 -13.17 -26.12 -3.60
N LYS A 164 -14.27 -26.89 -3.55
CA LYS A 164 -14.48 -27.87 -2.50
C LYS A 164 -13.48 -29.04 -2.54
N LYS A 165 -12.75 -29.21 -3.65
CA LYS A 165 -11.78 -30.31 -3.82
C LYS A 165 -10.54 -30.21 -2.91
N TYR A 166 -10.31 -29.06 -2.28
CA TYR A 166 -9.19 -28.83 -1.37
C TYR A 166 -9.57 -28.94 0.12
N TYR A 167 -10.81 -29.33 0.43
CA TYR A 167 -11.19 -29.63 1.80
C TYR A 167 -10.89 -31.08 2.13
N ILE A 168 -10.04 -31.27 3.13
CA ILE A 168 -9.88 -32.55 3.83
C ILE A 168 -10.74 -32.47 5.08
N PHE A 169 -12.04 -32.70 4.95
CA PHE A 169 -12.96 -32.93 6.08
C PHE A 169 -13.95 -34.03 5.71
#